data_AF-A0AAU2PKG7-F1
#
_entry.id   AF-A0AAU2PKG7-F1
#
_cell.length_a   1.000
_cell.length_b   1.000
_cell.length_c   1.000
_cell.angle_alpha   90.00
_cell.angle_beta   90.00
_cell.angle_gamma   90.00
#
_symmetry.space_group_name_H-M   'P 1'
#
loop_
_entity.id
_entity.type
_entity.pdbx_description
1 polymer ?
#
loop_
_entity_poly.entity_id
_entity_poly.type
_entity_poly.pdbx_seq_one_letter_code
_entity_poly.pdbx_strand_id
1 'polypeptide(L)'
;MFELVPPEGAPHHPPRLPRPDALPRLPEPGRPLPAPEGVEEFWAGIRRRGTPLVSPDTRGSADHVAVTYLWRGTPATRAVQVLPNKLGDPRVPEGNLMERVPGTDVWHWTLRLRHDWRGTYDFYVDEGEGPEPGTPEYWRWLRTQRRTDPFNSRTLPRRWGGDPVPYAELPAAPSAVDWTPRPDVARGAATEHKVESAHLGGTRRVWLYEPPVPERELTDLPVLVLLDGEHWQPRLGLAHLLDNLIADGRIPPLAAVLPESVDADTRWAELTCRPEFVAFLADELLPWAAGRLPVTEAPEHTVIAGQSLGGLTAAYAGLTAPHRFGNVLVQSGSFWWPVGPEPEWLTGRIADGPRLPVRFRLSFGEQEWVALPAARRLRDTLAAAGYDDASYREFNGGHDYLCWRTELADGLVELLSGAGAGAGAGAGAGAGVREG
;
A
#
# COMPACT_ATOMS: atom_id res chain seq x y z
N MET A 1 -30.21 15.16 -2.47
CA MET A 1 -29.03 14.34 -2.18
C MET A 1 -29.39 12.91 -2.51
N PHE A 2 -28.65 12.23 -3.38
CA PHE A 2 -28.77 10.78 -3.50
C PHE A 2 -28.20 10.19 -2.20
N GLU A 3 -29.03 9.47 -1.45
CA GLU A 3 -28.58 8.85 -0.20
C GLU A 3 -27.73 7.62 -0.55
N LEU A 4 -26.42 7.71 -0.32
CA LEU A 4 -25.47 6.63 -0.59
C LEU A 4 -25.39 5.69 0.63
N VAL A 5 -26.41 4.85 0.77
CA VAL A 5 -26.51 3.86 1.86
C VAL A 5 -25.74 2.59 1.47
N PRO A 6 -24.70 2.20 2.22
CA PRO A 6 -23.91 1.01 1.92
C PRO A 6 -24.72 -0.30 2.13
N PRO A 7 -24.47 -1.35 1.34
CA PRO A 7 -25.02 -2.68 1.58
C PRO A 7 -24.66 -3.25 2.95
N GLU A 8 -25.65 -3.83 3.64
CA GLU A 8 -25.48 -4.48 4.94
C GLU A 8 -25.23 -5.99 4.83
N GLY A 9 -24.58 -6.57 5.84
CA GLY A 9 -24.42 -8.02 5.98
C GLY A 9 -23.44 -8.68 5.00
N ALA A 10 -22.69 -7.89 4.22
CA ALA A 10 -21.66 -8.39 3.33
C ALA A 10 -20.53 -9.10 4.11
N PRO A 11 -20.02 -10.26 3.66
CA PRO A 11 -18.90 -10.93 4.32
C PRO A 11 -17.64 -10.06 4.38
N HIS A 12 -16.93 -10.11 5.52
CA HIS A 12 -15.67 -9.41 5.75
C HIS A 12 -14.47 -10.16 5.12
N HIS A 13 -14.56 -10.47 3.83
CA HIS A 13 -13.46 -11.06 3.08
C HIS A 13 -13.57 -10.75 1.58
N PRO A 14 -12.44 -10.68 0.86
CA PRO A 14 -12.46 -10.57 -0.60
C PRO A 14 -13.06 -11.82 -1.27
N PRO A 15 -13.52 -11.72 -2.54
CA PRO A 15 -13.88 -12.87 -3.36
C PRO A 15 -12.75 -13.89 -3.42
N ARG A 16 -13.10 -15.18 -3.35
CA ARG A 16 -12.14 -16.28 -3.48
C ARG A 16 -12.05 -16.77 -4.92
N LEU A 17 -11.51 -15.94 -5.81
CA LEU A 17 -11.36 -16.28 -7.23
C LEU A 17 -10.03 -17.02 -7.49
N PRO A 18 -10.01 -18.03 -8.37
CA PRO A 18 -8.75 -18.63 -8.83
C PRO A 18 -7.91 -17.61 -9.59
N ARG A 19 -6.59 -17.76 -9.53
CA ARG A 19 -5.69 -16.97 -10.38
C ARG A 19 -5.98 -17.32 -11.87
N PRO A 20 -6.08 -16.32 -12.77
CA PRO A 20 -6.41 -16.58 -14.18
C PRO A 20 -5.25 -17.26 -14.92
N ASP A 21 -4.02 -16.86 -14.62
CA ASP A 21 -2.80 -17.37 -15.26
C ASP A 21 -2.00 -18.23 -14.31
N ALA A 22 -1.34 -19.26 -14.84
CA ALA A 22 -0.40 -20.07 -14.06
C ALA A 22 0.71 -19.20 -13.45
N LEU A 23 1.18 -19.60 -12.29
CA LEU A 23 2.40 -19.04 -11.69
C LEU A 23 3.56 -19.16 -12.69
N PRO A 24 4.36 -18.11 -12.91
CA PRO A 24 5.48 -18.14 -13.85
C PRO A 24 6.68 -18.88 -13.24
N ARG A 25 6.48 -20.12 -12.79
CA ARG A 25 7.48 -20.96 -12.14
C ARG A 25 8.52 -21.40 -13.16
N LEU A 26 9.79 -21.33 -12.76
CA LEU A 26 10.88 -21.93 -13.51
C LEU A 26 11.25 -23.28 -12.86
N PRO A 27 11.35 -24.37 -13.65
CA PRO A 27 11.74 -25.67 -13.12
C PRO A 27 13.20 -25.65 -12.64
N GLU A 28 14.06 -24.90 -13.34
CA GLU A 28 15.46 -24.74 -13.00
C GLU A 28 15.75 -23.31 -12.53
N PRO A 29 16.54 -23.12 -11.46
CA PRO A 29 17.01 -21.82 -11.05
C PRO A 29 17.95 -21.21 -12.10
N GLY A 30 17.98 -19.88 -12.21
CA GLY A 30 18.89 -19.21 -13.16
C GLY A 30 20.37 -19.25 -12.75
N ARG A 31 20.70 -19.86 -11.61
CA ARG A 31 22.05 -20.18 -11.17
C ARG A 31 22.10 -21.61 -10.61
N PRO A 32 23.20 -22.35 -10.82
CA PRO A 32 23.39 -23.67 -10.22
C PRO A 32 23.28 -23.63 -8.70
N LEU A 33 22.56 -24.61 -8.13
CA LEU A 33 22.51 -24.89 -6.70
C LEU A 33 23.63 -25.87 -6.30
N PRO A 34 24.05 -25.93 -5.02
CA PRO A 34 25.22 -26.69 -4.64
C PRO A 34 24.99 -28.20 -4.70
N ALA A 35 26.05 -28.94 -5.02
CA ALA A 35 26.16 -30.35 -4.66
C ALA A 35 26.43 -30.50 -3.14
N PRO A 36 26.23 -31.69 -2.53
CA PRO A 36 26.44 -31.90 -1.10
C PRO A 36 27.79 -31.41 -0.56
N GLU A 37 28.86 -31.56 -1.34
CA GLU A 37 30.22 -31.19 -0.95
C GLU A 37 30.42 -29.66 -0.85
N GLY A 38 29.60 -28.88 -1.54
CA GLY A 38 29.69 -27.42 -1.62
C GLY A 38 28.66 -26.65 -0.80
N VAL A 39 27.83 -27.34 -0.02
CA VAL A 39 26.66 -26.73 0.64
C VAL A 39 27.02 -25.63 1.65
N GLU A 40 28.10 -25.82 2.42
CA GLU A 40 28.50 -24.80 3.42
C GLU A 40 29.11 -23.56 2.77
N GLU A 41 29.89 -23.72 1.71
CA GLU A 41 30.42 -22.60 0.94
C GLU A 41 29.28 -21.81 0.28
N PHE A 42 28.28 -22.52 -0.26
CA PHE A 42 27.07 -21.91 -0.81
C PHE A 42 26.37 -21.05 0.25
N TRP A 43 26.07 -21.58 1.44
CA TRP A 43 25.43 -20.82 2.51
C TRP A 43 26.29 -19.67 3.02
N ALA A 44 27.62 -19.83 3.10
CA ALA A 44 28.51 -18.72 3.40
C ALA A 44 28.39 -17.60 2.34
N GLY A 45 28.26 -17.96 1.06
CA GLY A 45 27.97 -17.03 -0.02
C GLY A 45 26.60 -16.35 0.08
N ILE A 46 25.56 -17.08 0.49
CA ILE A 46 24.22 -16.52 0.74
C ILE A 46 24.25 -15.53 1.89
N ARG A 47 24.90 -15.84 3.02
CA ARG A 47 25.05 -14.90 4.15
C ARG A 47 25.69 -13.57 3.77
N ARG A 48 26.58 -13.57 2.77
CA ARG A 48 27.22 -12.35 2.26
C ARG A 48 26.37 -11.57 1.26
N ARG A 49 25.59 -12.26 0.42
CA ARG A 49 24.84 -11.65 -0.70
C ARG A 49 23.38 -11.33 -0.35
N GLY A 50 22.81 -12.08 0.57
CA GLY A 50 21.40 -12.07 0.92
C GLY A 50 20.50 -12.82 -0.07
N THR A 51 19.20 -12.77 0.21
CA THR A 51 18.11 -13.40 -0.55
C THR A 51 17.00 -12.40 -0.90
N PRO A 52 16.10 -12.74 -1.86
CA PRO A 52 16.21 -13.87 -2.78
C PRO A 52 17.33 -13.67 -3.80
N LEU A 53 17.78 -14.75 -4.45
CA LEU A 53 18.75 -14.65 -5.53
C LEU A 53 18.08 -14.14 -6.81
N VAL A 54 18.72 -13.18 -7.47
CA VAL A 54 18.30 -12.68 -8.78
C VAL A 54 19.34 -13.07 -9.82
N SER A 55 18.88 -13.62 -10.93
CA SER A 55 19.72 -14.11 -12.04
C SER A 55 19.08 -13.80 -13.39
N PRO A 56 19.86 -13.76 -14.49
CA PRO A 56 19.31 -13.58 -15.82
C PRO A 56 18.20 -14.59 -16.14
N ASP A 57 17.25 -14.20 -16.98
CA ASP A 57 16.20 -15.10 -17.46
C ASP A 57 16.80 -16.29 -18.22
N THR A 58 16.46 -17.50 -17.81
CA THR A 58 16.90 -18.73 -18.49
C THR A 58 16.26 -18.89 -19.87
N ARG A 59 15.20 -18.14 -20.16
CA ARG A 59 14.55 -18.08 -21.48
C ARG A 59 15.07 -16.95 -22.38
N GLY A 60 16.06 -16.17 -21.92
CA GLY A 60 16.77 -15.18 -22.74
C GLY A 60 16.10 -13.82 -22.92
N SER A 61 15.04 -13.51 -22.16
CA SER A 61 14.39 -12.19 -22.24
C SER A 61 15.13 -11.15 -21.42
N ALA A 62 15.34 -9.96 -21.99
CA ALA A 62 16.10 -8.88 -21.35
C ALA A 62 15.31 -8.12 -20.26
N ASP A 63 13.98 -8.17 -20.32
CA ASP A 63 13.05 -7.54 -19.38
C ASP A 63 12.67 -8.44 -18.19
N HIS A 64 13.14 -9.69 -18.17
CA HIS A 64 12.83 -10.67 -17.11
C HIS A 64 14.09 -11.17 -16.41
N VAL A 65 13.88 -11.67 -15.20
CA VAL A 65 14.90 -12.29 -14.36
C VAL A 65 14.32 -13.55 -13.71
N ALA A 66 15.19 -14.49 -13.38
CA ALA A 66 14.88 -15.61 -12.51
C ALA A 66 15.14 -15.21 -11.04
N VAL A 67 14.09 -15.29 -10.23
CA VAL A 67 14.09 -14.96 -8.80
C VAL A 67 13.96 -16.25 -8.00
N THR A 68 15.02 -16.65 -7.32
CA THR A 68 15.09 -17.88 -6.54
C THR A 68 15.04 -17.58 -5.05
N TYR A 69 13.96 -17.99 -4.42
CA TYR A 69 13.80 -18.01 -2.97
C TYR A 69 14.52 -19.22 -2.40
N LEU A 70 15.14 -19.07 -1.24
CA LEU A 70 15.94 -20.11 -0.60
C LEU A 70 15.55 -20.26 0.86
N TRP A 71 15.53 -21.50 1.33
CA TRP A 71 15.42 -21.83 2.75
C TRP A 71 16.47 -22.86 3.13
N ARG A 72 17.09 -22.68 4.29
CA ARG A 72 18.04 -23.65 4.87
C ARG A 72 17.25 -24.55 5.82
N GLY A 73 16.97 -25.77 5.36
CA GLY A 73 16.24 -26.75 6.14
C GLY A 73 17.05 -27.34 7.30
N THR A 74 16.34 -28.02 8.18
CA THR A 74 16.88 -28.88 9.23
C THR A 74 16.62 -30.36 8.85
N PRO A 75 17.20 -31.34 9.57
CA PRO A 75 16.81 -32.74 9.41
C PRO A 75 15.32 -33.02 9.66
N ALA A 76 14.62 -32.13 10.39
CA ALA A 76 13.21 -32.25 10.70
C ALA A 76 12.29 -31.56 9.66
N THR A 77 12.85 -30.72 8.78
CA THR A 77 12.05 -29.99 7.78
C THR A 77 11.39 -30.96 6.80
N ARG A 78 10.06 -31.04 6.85
CA ARG A 78 9.22 -31.85 5.95
C ARG A 78 8.76 -31.07 4.73
N ALA A 79 8.46 -29.77 4.90
CA ALA A 79 7.99 -28.91 3.83
C ALA A 79 8.35 -27.45 4.07
N VAL A 80 8.56 -26.72 2.98
CA VAL A 80 8.72 -25.27 2.98
C VAL A 80 7.81 -24.70 1.91
N GLN A 81 6.97 -23.74 2.27
CA GLN A 81 6.13 -22.98 1.34
C GLN A 81 6.60 -21.53 1.31
N VAL A 82 6.69 -20.94 0.12
CA VAL A 82 6.97 -19.52 -0.06
C VAL A 82 5.79 -18.82 -0.70
N LEU A 83 5.37 -17.70 -0.14
CA LEU A 83 4.22 -16.95 -0.66
C LEU A 83 4.56 -15.49 -0.86
N PRO A 84 5.10 -15.13 -2.05
CA PRO A 84 5.24 -13.75 -2.44
C PRO A 84 3.88 -13.11 -2.70
N ASN A 85 3.77 -11.84 -2.32
CA ASN A 85 2.52 -11.07 -2.34
C ASN A 85 1.84 -11.15 -3.72
N LYS A 86 0.61 -11.68 -3.73
CA LYS A 86 -0.23 -11.88 -4.92
C LYS A 86 0.41 -12.65 -6.08
N LEU A 87 1.52 -13.34 -5.84
CA LEU A 87 2.03 -14.33 -6.77
C LEU A 87 1.48 -15.70 -6.42
N GLY A 88 1.64 -16.16 -5.18
CA GLY A 88 1.12 -17.46 -4.75
C GLY A 88 -0.40 -17.53 -4.74
N ASP A 89 -0.98 -18.57 -5.34
CA ASP A 89 -2.41 -18.84 -5.30
C ASP A 89 -2.77 -19.61 -4.01
N PRO A 90 -3.53 -19.03 -3.06
CA PRO A 90 -3.92 -19.73 -1.84
C PRO A 90 -4.89 -20.90 -2.08
N ARG A 91 -5.48 -21.02 -3.27
CA ARG A 91 -6.35 -22.15 -3.65
C ARG A 91 -5.58 -23.36 -4.19
N VAL A 92 -4.32 -23.15 -4.57
CA VAL A 92 -3.41 -24.20 -5.06
C VAL A 92 -2.13 -24.12 -4.21
N PRO A 93 -2.23 -24.33 -2.88
CA PRO A 93 -1.12 -24.10 -1.95
C PRO A 93 0.13 -24.94 -2.27
N GLU A 94 -0.04 -26.11 -2.87
CA GLU A 94 1.02 -26.99 -3.35
C GLU A 94 1.91 -26.36 -4.44
N GLY A 95 1.36 -25.44 -5.25
CA GLY A 95 2.13 -24.73 -6.29
C GLY A 95 3.24 -23.82 -5.74
N ASN A 96 3.21 -23.58 -4.43
CA ASN A 96 4.11 -22.72 -3.68
C ASN A 96 5.09 -23.51 -2.80
N LEU A 97 5.06 -24.85 -2.86
CA LEU A 97 6.04 -25.68 -2.16
C LEU A 97 7.41 -25.57 -2.83
N MET A 98 8.42 -25.38 -1.99
CA MET A 98 9.82 -25.38 -2.39
C MET A 98 10.30 -26.81 -2.61
N GLU A 99 11.26 -26.97 -3.50
CA GLU A 99 11.92 -28.25 -3.78
C GLU A 99 13.22 -28.33 -3.01
N ARG A 100 13.52 -29.50 -2.43
CA ARG A 100 14.80 -29.75 -1.76
C ARG A 100 15.82 -30.25 -2.78
N VAL A 101 17.00 -29.62 -2.81
CA VAL A 101 18.13 -30.11 -3.60
C VAL A 101 18.63 -31.43 -2.99
N PRO A 102 18.65 -32.53 -3.77
CA PRO A 102 19.01 -33.86 -3.27
C PRO A 102 20.34 -33.87 -2.51
N GLY A 103 20.35 -34.51 -1.33
CA GLY A 103 21.55 -34.64 -0.51
C GLY A 103 22.00 -33.39 0.27
N THR A 104 21.23 -32.29 0.23
CA THR A 104 21.60 -31.02 0.90
C THR A 104 20.50 -30.52 1.83
N ASP A 105 20.74 -29.44 2.58
CA ASP A 105 19.70 -28.73 3.35
C ASP A 105 19.10 -27.53 2.56
N VAL A 106 19.37 -27.44 1.26
CA VAL A 106 18.91 -26.33 0.41
C VAL A 106 17.52 -26.62 -0.14
N TRP A 107 16.57 -25.75 0.21
CA TRP A 107 15.25 -25.69 -0.41
C TRP A 107 15.19 -24.48 -1.34
N HIS A 108 14.59 -24.63 -2.52
CA HIS A 108 14.48 -23.56 -3.50
C HIS A 108 13.10 -23.49 -4.16
N TRP A 109 12.74 -22.29 -4.61
CA TRP A 109 11.58 -22.06 -5.48
C TRP A 109 11.84 -20.85 -6.35
N THR A 110 11.65 -21.00 -7.66
CA THR A 110 12.08 -19.99 -8.64
C THR A 110 10.90 -19.50 -9.48
N LEU A 111 10.79 -18.18 -9.60
CA LEU A 111 9.89 -17.51 -10.53
C LEU A 111 10.64 -16.77 -11.62
N ARG A 112 10.03 -16.67 -12.80
CA ARG A 112 10.39 -15.74 -13.86
C ARG A 112 9.56 -14.47 -13.70
N LEU A 113 10.18 -13.36 -13.34
CA LEU A 113 9.50 -12.08 -13.09
C LEU A 113 10.11 -10.98 -13.97
N ARG A 114 9.30 -10.00 -14.37
CA ARG A 114 9.81 -8.78 -14.97
C ARG A 114 10.75 -8.08 -13.99
N HIS A 115 11.84 -7.49 -14.49
CA HIS A 115 12.91 -6.88 -13.69
C HIS A 115 12.50 -5.62 -12.90
N ASP A 116 11.30 -5.11 -13.11
CA ASP A 116 10.69 -3.99 -12.38
C ASP A 116 9.69 -4.42 -11.29
N TRP A 117 9.57 -5.73 -11.02
CA TRP A 117 8.70 -6.24 -9.97
C TRP A 117 9.25 -5.99 -8.57
N ARG A 118 8.35 -5.77 -7.61
CA ARG A 118 8.65 -5.80 -6.18
C ARG A 118 7.49 -6.38 -5.38
N GLY A 119 7.81 -7.01 -4.26
CA GLY A 119 6.81 -7.53 -3.33
C GLY A 119 7.41 -8.14 -2.07
N THR A 120 6.64 -8.07 -1.00
CA THR A 120 6.88 -8.82 0.24
C THR A 120 6.61 -10.31 0.03
N TYR A 121 7.19 -11.14 0.89
CA TYR A 121 6.92 -12.57 0.89
C TYR A 121 7.02 -13.17 2.29
N ASP A 122 6.35 -14.30 2.49
CA ASP A 122 6.38 -15.05 3.73
C ASP A 122 6.81 -16.51 3.45
N PHE A 123 7.57 -17.10 4.37
CA PHE A 123 7.79 -18.54 4.41
C PHE A 123 6.88 -19.19 5.44
N TYR A 124 6.48 -20.43 5.16
CA TYR A 124 5.79 -21.30 6.10
C TYR A 124 6.48 -22.66 6.11
N VAL A 125 6.87 -23.13 7.30
CA VAL A 125 7.81 -24.24 7.42
C VAL A 125 7.25 -25.29 8.36
N ASP A 126 7.18 -26.52 7.87
CA ASP A 126 6.87 -27.70 8.68
C ASP A 126 8.18 -28.35 9.14
N GLU A 127 8.47 -28.22 10.42
CA GLU A 127 9.66 -28.81 11.08
C GLU A 127 9.37 -30.17 11.73
N GLY A 128 8.41 -30.94 11.21
CA GLY A 128 8.14 -32.28 11.71
C GLY A 128 6.89 -32.41 12.57
N GLU A 129 6.29 -31.28 12.95
CA GLU A 129 5.21 -31.21 13.96
C GLU A 129 3.81 -31.19 13.35
N GLY A 130 3.71 -31.05 12.01
CA GLY A 130 2.44 -30.89 11.32
C GLY A 130 1.59 -32.16 11.24
N PRO A 131 0.26 -32.01 11.02
CA PRO A 131 -0.62 -33.13 10.70
C PRO A 131 -0.25 -33.76 9.35
N GLU A 132 -1.08 -34.69 8.86
CA GLU A 132 -0.84 -35.36 7.57
C GLU A 132 -0.82 -34.35 6.41
N PRO A 133 0.27 -34.28 5.60
CA PRO A 133 0.42 -33.30 4.53
C PRO A 133 -0.65 -33.42 3.46
N GLY A 134 -0.93 -32.30 2.78
CA GLY A 134 -1.88 -32.26 1.66
C GLY A 134 -3.36 -32.20 2.05
N THR A 135 -3.70 -32.29 3.34
CA THR A 135 -5.07 -32.10 3.84
C THR A 135 -5.44 -30.62 4.00
N PRO A 136 -6.72 -30.22 3.93
CA PRO A 136 -7.16 -28.86 4.25
C PRO A 136 -6.75 -28.42 5.67
N GLU A 137 -6.72 -29.35 6.62
CA GLU A 137 -6.24 -29.15 8.00
C GLU A 137 -4.75 -28.80 8.01
N TYR A 138 -3.95 -29.55 7.25
CA TYR A 138 -2.53 -29.28 7.10
C TYR A 138 -2.26 -27.90 6.53
N TRP A 139 -2.94 -27.49 5.46
CA TRP A 139 -2.73 -26.16 4.89
C TRP A 139 -3.14 -25.06 5.85
N ARG A 140 -4.24 -25.22 6.60
CA ARG A 140 -4.63 -24.27 7.65
C ARG A 140 -3.57 -24.19 8.76
N TRP A 141 -3.02 -25.34 9.17
CA TRP A 141 -1.95 -25.40 10.17
C TRP A 141 -0.62 -24.81 9.66
N LEU A 142 -0.16 -25.18 8.46
CA LEU A 142 1.10 -24.70 7.88
C LEU A 142 1.10 -23.17 7.80
N ARG A 143 -0.04 -22.56 7.47
CA ARG A 143 -0.25 -21.10 7.43
C ARG A 143 -0.08 -20.41 8.80
N THR A 144 -0.05 -21.14 9.90
CA THR A 144 0.32 -20.59 11.23
C THR A 144 1.81 -20.72 11.52
N GLN A 145 2.54 -21.58 10.79
CA GLN A 145 3.98 -21.84 10.94
C GLN A 145 4.84 -20.84 10.15
N ARG A 146 4.50 -19.56 10.24
CA ARG A 146 5.23 -18.51 9.53
C ARG A 146 6.69 -18.43 10.00
N ARG A 147 7.61 -18.19 9.07
CA ARG A 147 9.03 -17.89 9.33
C ARG A 147 9.45 -16.70 8.47
N THR A 148 10.33 -15.87 9.03
CA THR A 148 11.00 -14.80 8.26
C THR A 148 12.21 -15.37 7.53
N ASP A 149 12.62 -14.74 6.44
CA ASP A 149 13.83 -15.11 5.71
C ASP A 149 15.06 -14.66 6.50
N PRO A 150 15.86 -15.58 7.07
CA PRO A 150 17.01 -15.22 7.90
C PRO A 150 18.17 -14.61 7.08
N PHE A 151 18.12 -14.69 5.75
CA PHE A 151 19.15 -14.18 4.85
C PHE A 151 18.74 -12.91 4.12
N ASN A 152 17.54 -12.37 4.36
CA ASN A 152 17.10 -11.10 3.77
C ASN A 152 17.05 -9.99 4.83
N SER A 153 18.00 -9.05 4.75
CA SER A 153 18.01 -7.87 5.63
C SER A 153 16.98 -6.80 5.22
N ARG A 154 16.39 -6.92 4.02
CA ARG A 154 15.38 -5.98 3.52
C ARG A 154 14.00 -6.42 4.01
N THR A 155 13.52 -5.72 5.04
CA THR A 155 12.23 -6.01 5.66
C THR A 155 11.37 -4.77 5.82
N LEU A 156 10.05 -4.97 5.92
CA LEU A 156 9.09 -3.94 6.34
C LEU A 156 8.39 -4.35 7.63
N PRO A 157 8.03 -3.39 8.50
CA PRO A 157 7.21 -3.70 9.67
C PRO A 157 5.84 -4.19 9.22
N ARG A 158 5.20 -5.03 10.04
CA ARG A 158 3.78 -5.36 9.88
C ARG A 158 2.91 -4.36 10.61
N ARG A 159 1.70 -4.18 10.11
CA ARG A 159 0.70 -3.25 10.66
C ARG A 159 0.31 -3.53 12.10
N TRP A 160 -0.09 -4.76 12.42
CA TRP A 160 -0.55 -5.14 13.77
C TRP A 160 0.48 -5.98 14.52
N GLY A 161 1.78 -5.70 14.30
CA GLY A 161 2.89 -6.37 14.97
C GLY A 161 3.25 -7.74 14.37
N GLY A 162 4.14 -8.44 15.08
CA GLY A 162 4.84 -9.64 14.59
C GLY A 162 6.14 -9.31 13.87
N ASP A 163 6.85 -10.36 13.46
CA ASP A 163 8.15 -10.22 12.80
C ASP A 163 8.04 -9.40 11.50
N PRO A 164 9.03 -8.53 11.21
CA PRO A 164 9.11 -7.83 9.94
C PRO A 164 8.99 -8.79 8.75
N VAL A 165 8.31 -8.34 7.69
CA VAL A 165 8.12 -9.11 6.47
C VAL A 165 9.28 -8.83 5.51
N PRO A 166 10.01 -9.85 5.02
CA PRO A 166 11.03 -9.65 4.03
C PRO A 166 10.42 -9.27 2.68
N TYR A 167 11.19 -8.55 1.87
CA TYR A 167 10.76 -8.19 0.52
C TYR A 167 11.85 -8.35 -0.53
N ALA A 168 11.39 -8.50 -1.77
CA ALA A 168 12.21 -8.49 -2.95
C ALA A 168 11.86 -7.24 -3.76
N GLU A 169 12.90 -6.48 -4.13
CA GLU A 169 12.84 -5.35 -5.03
C GLU A 169 13.87 -5.64 -6.13
N LEU A 170 13.40 -5.80 -7.36
CA LEU A 170 14.24 -6.16 -8.51
C LEU A 170 14.93 -4.93 -9.10
N PRO A 171 16.00 -5.10 -9.91
CA PRO A 171 16.91 -4.01 -10.25
C PRO A 171 16.30 -2.78 -10.93
N ALA A 172 15.19 -2.93 -11.65
CA ALA A 172 14.49 -1.83 -12.31
C ALA A 172 13.18 -1.44 -11.60
N ALA A 173 12.91 -2.02 -10.43
CA ALA A 173 11.70 -1.70 -9.69
C ALA A 173 11.78 -0.25 -9.15
N PRO A 174 10.65 0.47 -9.07
CA PRO A 174 10.69 1.82 -8.52
C PRO A 174 11.13 1.77 -7.06
N SER A 175 12.08 2.64 -6.70
CA SER A 175 12.66 2.65 -5.36
C SER A 175 11.93 3.65 -4.46
N ALA A 176 11.69 3.28 -3.21
CA ALA A 176 11.10 4.14 -2.18
C ALA A 176 12.15 5.07 -1.54
N VAL A 177 13.02 5.69 -2.34
CA VAL A 177 14.11 6.55 -1.85
C VAL A 177 13.63 7.71 -0.99
N ASP A 178 12.47 8.28 -1.32
CA ASP A 178 11.86 9.40 -0.58
C ASP A 178 11.47 9.02 0.85
N TRP A 179 11.40 7.74 1.20
CA TRP A 179 11.10 7.27 2.56
C TRP A 179 12.34 7.20 3.45
N THR A 180 13.54 7.39 2.88
CA THR A 180 14.78 7.32 3.63
C THR A 180 15.06 8.67 4.29
N PRO A 181 15.31 8.72 5.61
CA PRO A 181 15.69 9.95 6.28
C PRO A 181 16.97 10.56 5.67
N ARG A 182 16.87 11.77 5.12
CA ARG A 182 18.05 12.53 4.65
C ARG A 182 18.59 13.45 5.77
N PRO A 183 19.89 13.46 6.08
CA PRO A 183 20.44 14.22 7.21
C PRO A 183 20.30 15.74 7.03
N ASP A 184 20.34 16.23 5.80
CA ASP A 184 20.31 17.67 5.48
C ASP A 184 18.88 18.24 5.30
N VAL A 185 17.85 17.42 5.54
CA VAL A 185 16.45 17.80 5.38
C VAL A 185 15.85 18.15 6.74
N ALA A 186 15.23 19.33 6.82
CA ALA A 186 14.49 19.78 7.99
C ALA A 186 13.34 18.81 8.32
N ARG A 187 13.09 18.60 9.61
CA ARG A 187 12.16 17.57 10.11
C ARG A 187 10.85 18.18 10.57
N GLY A 188 9.75 17.73 9.98
CA GLY A 188 8.42 17.96 10.54
C GLY A 188 8.22 17.19 11.83
N ALA A 189 7.16 17.52 12.56
CA ALA A 189 6.80 16.87 13.80
C ALA A 189 5.60 15.95 13.59
N ALA A 190 5.75 14.66 13.88
CA ALA A 190 4.64 13.71 13.93
C ALA A 190 4.28 13.41 15.38
N THR A 191 3.11 13.88 15.83
CA THR A 191 2.63 13.77 17.21
C THR A 191 1.40 12.89 17.31
N GLU A 192 1.30 12.09 18.38
CA GLU A 192 0.18 11.19 18.62
C GLU A 192 -0.85 11.83 19.56
N HIS A 193 -2.13 11.69 19.23
CA HIS A 193 -3.25 12.30 19.96
C HIS A 193 -4.41 11.30 20.11
N LYS A 194 -5.33 11.63 21.01
CA LYS A 194 -6.66 11.00 21.09
C LYS A 194 -7.73 12.04 20.74
N VAL A 195 -8.63 11.66 19.85
CA VAL A 195 -9.75 12.49 19.39
C VAL A 195 -11.04 11.84 19.85
N GLU A 196 -11.84 12.55 20.63
CA GLU A 196 -13.19 12.12 21.00
C GLU A 196 -14.09 12.16 19.76
N SER A 197 -14.96 11.17 19.62
CA SER A 197 -15.90 11.05 18.51
C SER A 197 -17.28 10.66 19.01
N ALA A 198 -18.25 11.53 18.74
CA ALA A 198 -19.66 11.24 18.95
C ALA A 198 -20.18 10.30 17.84
N HIS A 199 -19.70 10.44 16.61
CA HIS A 199 -20.08 9.58 15.49
C HIS A 199 -19.64 8.12 15.68
N LEU A 200 -18.46 7.89 16.25
CA LEU A 200 -17.93 6.55 16.50
C LEU A 200 -18.23 6.02 17.90
N GLY A 201 -18.60 6.89 18.84
CA GLY A 201 -18.88 6.53 20.22
C GLY A 201 -17.62 6.12 20.99
N GLY A 202 -16.68 7.06 21.18
CA GLY A 202 -15.46 6.83 21.96
C GLY A 202 -14.30 7.72 21.54
N THR A 203 -13.07 7.22 21.69
CA THR A 203 -11.86 7.92 21.23
C THR A 203 -11.20 7.22 20.06
N ARG A 204 -10.53 8.00 19.21
CA ARG A 204 -9.70 7.53 18.11
C ARG A 204 -8.26 8.01 18.31
N ARG A 205 -7.27 7.11 18.23
CA ARG A 205 -5.87 7.53 18.13
C ARG A 205 -5.60 8.12 16.74
N VAL A 206 -4.92 9.25 16.72
CA VAL A 206 -4.62 10.02 15.51
C VAL A 206 -3.17 10.49 15.56
N TRP A 207 -2.45 10.37 14.46
CA TRP A 207 -1.16 11.06 14.29
C TRP A 207 -1.36 12.34 13.49
N LEU A 208 -0.81 13.44 13.99
CA LEU A 208 -0.78 14.74 13.32
C LEU A 208 0.66 15.04 12.91
N TYR A 209 0.88 15.23 11.60
CA TYR A 209 2.13 15.72 11.05
C TYR A 209 2.03 17.24 10.83
N GLU A 210 2.99 17.96 11.40
CA GLU A 210 3.25 19.37 11.17
C GLU A 210 4.51 19.52 10.30
N PRO A 211 4.47 20.31 9.20
CA PRO A 211 5.61 20.44 8.30
C PRO A 211 6.75 21.24 8.93
N PRO A 212 8.01 21.09 8.46
CA PRO A 212 9.18 21.79 8.98
C PRO A 212 9.25 23.27 8.58
N VAL A 213 8.19 24.03 8.82
CA VAL A 213 8.06 25.44 8.48
C VAL A 213 7.83 26.23 9.77
N PRO A 214 8.47 27.41 9.97
CA PRO A 214 8.24 28.22 11.16
C PRO A 214 6.76 28.52 11.37
N GLU A 215 6.26 28.41 12.60
CA GLU A 215 4.84 28.60 12.94
C GLU A 215 4.25 29.91 12.37
N ARG A 216 5.04 31.01 12.41
CA ARG A 216 4.65 32.32 11.85
C ARG A 216 4.48 32.36 10.32
N GLU A 217 4.93 31.33 9.61
CA GLU A 217 4.83 31.18 8.16
C GLU A 217 3.76 30.15 7.76
N LEU A 218 3.19 29.42 8.72
CA LEU A 218 2.09 28.50 8.47
C LEU A 218 0.81 29.30 8.21
N THR A 219 0.23 29.12 7.03
CA THR A 219 -1.06 29.69 6.65
C THR A 219 -1.72 28.77 5.64
N ASP A 220 -3.03 28.55 5.80
CA ASP A 220 -3.90 27.83 4.85
C ASP A 220 -3.28 26.52 4.31
N LEU A 221 -2.79 25.67 5.21
CA LEU A 221 -2.09 24.43 4.85
C LEU A 221 -3.05 23.46 4.14
N PRO A 222 -2.65 22.89 2.97
CA PRO A 222 -3.29 21.70 2.44
C PRO A 222 -3.33 20.57 3.47
N VAL A 223 -4.35 19.72 3.40
CA VAL A 223 -4.55 18.63 4.35
C VAL A 223 -4.49 17.27 3.66
N LEU A 224 -3.71 16.36 4.21
CA LEU A 224 -3.76 14.94 3.89
C LEU A 224 -4.45 14.17 5.01
N VAL A 225 -5.64 13.63 4.77
CA VAL A 225 -6.24 12.60 5.62
C VAL A 225 -5.82 11.22 5.10
N LEU A 226 -4.91 10.55 5.80
CA LEU A 226 -4.39 9.24 5.40
C LEU A 226 -4.90 8.15 6.32
N LEU A 227 -5.76 7.27 5.79
CA LEU A 227 -6.34 6.15 6.51
C LEU A 227 -5.28 5.07 6.80
N ASP A 228 -5.58 4.17 7.74
CA ASP A 228 -4.64 3.18 8.27
C ASP A 228 -3.42 3.82 8.96
N GLY A 229 -3.70 4.91 9.71
CA GLY A 229 -2.69 5.81 10.25
C GLY A 229 -1.60 5.12 11.05
N GLU A 230 -1.95 4.10 11.83
CA GLU A 230 -1.01 3.39 12.71
C GLU A 230 0.09 2.63 11.98
N HIS A 231 -0.11 2.37 10.68
CA HIS A 231 0.89 1.75 9.85
C HIS A 231 1.77 2.79 9.16
N TRP A 232 1.16 3.83 8.61
CA TRP A 232 1.90 4.91 7.93
C TRP A 232 2.78 5.68 8.90
N GLN A 233 2.28 5.94 10.11
CA GLN A 233 3.00 6.59 11.19
C GLN A 233 2.66 5.91 12.54
N PRO A 234 3.63 5.49 13.37
CA PRO A 234 5.07 5.66 13.19
C PRO A 234 5.76 4.53 12.41
N ARG A 235 5.06 3.44 12.04
CA ARG A 235 5.75 2.21 11.58
C ARG A 235 6.51 2.37 10.27
N LEU A 236 5.89 2.92 9.23
CA LEU A 236 6.54 3.12 7.93
C LEU A 236 7.29 4.45 7.81
N GLY A 237 7.05 5.40 8.74
CA GLY A 237 7.75 6.67 8.80
C GLY A 237 7.30 7.68 7.75
N LEU A 238 5.98 7.88 7.57
CA LEU A 238 5.42 8.86 6.62
C LEU A 238 6.06 10.24 6.74
N ALA A 239 6.39 10.68 7.96
CA ALA A 239 7.03 11.99 8.17
C ALA A 239 8.29 12.17 7.30
N HIS A 240 9.09 11.11 7.11
CA HIS A 240 10.28 11.17 6.25
C HIS A 240 9.95 11.37 4.78
N LEU A 241 8.88 10.74 4.29
CA LEU A 241 8.37 10.98 2.94
C LEU A 241 7.98 12.45 2.77
N LEU A 242 7.13 12.96 3.68
CA LEU A 242 6.62 14.32 3.56
C LEU A 242 7.74 15.36 3.67
N ASP A 243 8.65 15.21 4.63
CA ASP A 243 9.83 16.07 4.78
C ASP A 243 10.64 16.13 3.48
N ASN A 244 10.89 14.96 2.86
CA ASN A 244 11.70 14.88 1.66
C ASN A 244 11.01 15.50 0.44
N LEU A 245 9.71 15.22 0.25
CA LEU A 245 8.94 15.80 -0.85
C LEU A 245 8.79 17.33 -0.72
N ILE A 246 8.61 17.83 0.51
CA ILE A 246 8.55 19.28 0.81
C ILE A 246 9.91 19.93 0.54
N ALA A 247 11.00 19.34 1.04
CA ALA A 247 12.35 19.87 0.83
C ALA A 247 12.76 19.91 -0.66
N ASP A 248 12.28 18.95 -1.45
CA ASP A 248 12.51 18.91 -2.90
C ASP A 248 11.55 19.81 -3.70
N GLY A 249 10.62 20.51 -3.03
CA GLY A 249 9.61 21.35 -3.67
C GLY A 249 8.61 20.59 -4.54
N ARG A 250 8.51 19.27 -4.36
CA ARG A 250 7.60 18.39 -5.14
C ARG A 250 6.16 18.48 -4.64
N ILE A 251 5.98 18.84 -3.37
CA ILE A 251 4.68 19.20 -2.76
C ILE A 251 4.85 20.46 -1.90
N PRO A 252 3.81 21.29 -1.73
CA PRO A 252 3.83 22.37 -0.75
C PRO A 252 3.90 21.80 0.68
N PRO A 253 4.34 22.59 1.67
CA PRO A 253 4.10 22.27 3.09
C PRO A 253 2.63 21.97 3.33
N LEU A 254 2.34 20.88 4.06
CA LEU A 254 0.98 20.42 4.33
C LEU A 254 0.86 19.87 5.75
N ALA A 255 -0.35 19.81 6.28
CA ALA A 255 -0.67 19.06 7.49
C ALA A 255 -1.18 17.67 7.13
N ALA A 256 -0.72 16.61 7.80
CA ALA A 256 -1.28 15.27 7.62
C ALA A 256 -1.96 14.77 8.89
N VAL A 257 -3.17 14.22 8.75
CA VAL A 257 -4.00 13.72 9.83
C VAL A 257 -4.30 12.25 9.58
N LEU A 258 -3.87 11.39 10.51
CA LEU A 258 -3.81 9.95 10.31
C LEU A 258 -4.60 9.21 11.40
N PRO A 259 -5.88 8.92 11.20
CA PRO A 259 -6.64 8.12 12.15
C PRO A 259 -6.24 6.65 12.09
N GLU A 260 -6.11 6.00 13.26
CA GLU A 260 -5.92 4.56 13.32
C GLU A 260 -7.16 3.78 12.82
N SER A 261 -6.99 2.52 12.43
CA SER A 261 -8.13 1.61 12.24
C SER A 261 -8.34 0.59 13.37
N VAL A 262 -7.66 0.78 14.51
CA VAL A 262 -7.77 -0.01 15.75
C VAL A 262 -7.33 -1.47 15.58
N ASP A 263 -8.13 -2.29 14.91
CA ASP A 263 -7.90 -3.71 14.67
C ASP A 263 -8.56 -4.15 13.34
N ALA A 264 -8.44 -5.43 13.00
CA ALA A 264 -8.99 -5.97 11.77
C ALA A 264 -10.51 -5.84 11.67
N ASP A 265 -11.24 -6.15 12.74
CA ASP A 265 -12.71 -6.21 12.72
C ASP A 265 -13.30 -4.80 12.67
N THR A 266 -12.78 -3.89 13.49
CA THR A 266 -13.13 -2.47 13.48
C THR A 266 -12.84 -1.85 12.11
N ARG A 267 -11.67 -2.15 11.54
CA ARG A 267 -11.32 -1.68 10.19
C ARG A 267 -12.31 -2.15 9.14
N TRP A 268 -12.77 -3.40 9.17
CA TRP A 268 -13.81 -3.86 8.24
C TRP A 268 -15.12 -3.12 8.45
N ALA A 269 -15.58 -3.00 9.70
CA ALA A 269 -16.83 -2.33 10.03
C ALA A 269 -16.84 -0.83 9.64
N GLU A 270 -15.71 -0.14 9.79
CA GLU A 270 -15.60 1.30 9.52
C GLU A 270 -15.21 1.62 8.07
N LEU A 271 -14.38 0.79 7.44
CA LEU A 271 -13.84 1.06 6.10
C LEU A 271 -14.59 0.37 4.95
N THR A 272 -15.82 -0.09 5.18
CA THR A 272 -16.75 -0.50 4.12
C THR A 272 -17.87 0.52 3.94
N CYS A 273 -17.48 1.74 3.54
CA CYS A 273 -18.40 2.84 3.22
C CYS A 273 -19.35 3.24 4.37
N ARG A 274 -18.89 3.15 5.63
CA ARG A 274 -19.71 3.50 6.80
C ARG A 274 -19.93 5.02 6.89
N PRO A 275 -21.18 5.53 6.88
CA PRO A 275 -21.47 6.96 6.94
C PRO A 275 -20.91 7.64 8.20
N GLU A 276 -21.04 7.01 9.37
CA GLU A 276 -20.57 7.61 10.63
C GLU A 276 -19.04 7.76 10.66
N PHE A 277 -18.30 6.87 9.98
CA PHE A 277 -16.85 7.03 9.88
C PHE A 277 -16.48 8.23 9.01
N VAL A 278 -17.16 8.45 7.88
CA VAL A 278 -16.93 9.65 7.06
C VAL A 278 -17.33 10.92 7.81
N ALA A 279 -18.42 10.89 8.57
CA ALA A 279 -18.84 12.01 9.41
C ALA A 279 -17.80 12.32 10.50
N PHE A 280 -17.22 11.31 11.15
CA PHE A 280 -16.06 11.52 12.04
C PHE A 280 -14.90 12.22 11.33
N LEU A 281 -14.54 11.78 10.11
CA LEU A 281 -13.44 12.42 9.37
C LEU A 281 -13.75 13.88 9.03
N ALA A 282 -14.95 14.17 8.52
CA ALA A 282 -15.34 15.48 8.01
C ALA A 282 -15.67 16.47 9.15
N ASP A 283 -16.44 16.04 10.14
CA ASP A 283 -17.12 16.91 11.09
C ASP A 283 -16.44 16.96 12.46
N GLU A 284 -15.54 16.01 12.75
CA GLU A 284 -14.82 15.96 14.03
C GLU A 284 -13.30 16.06 13.84
N LEU A 285 -12.74 15.22 12.95
CA LEU A 285 -11.29 15.10 12.78
C LEU A 285 -10.66 16.32 12.09
N LEU A 286 -11.23 16.79 10.97
CA LEU A 286 -10.73 17.99 10.29
C LEU A 286 -10.86 19.26 11.17
N PRO A 287 -12.01 19.53 11.84
CA PRO A 287 -12.10 20.63 12.80
C PRO A 287 -11.12 20.49 13.98
N TRP A 288 -10.89 19.27 14.47
CA TRP A 288 -9.89 19.02 15.51
C TRP A 288 -8.46 19.41 15.06
N ALA A 289 -8.12 19.14 13.80
CA ALA A 289 -6.84 19.54 13.21
C ALA A 289 -6.75 21.06 13.00
N ALA A 290 -7.83 21.70 12.55
CA ALA A 290 -7.92 23.15 12.38
C ALA A 290 -7.77 23.94 13.69
N GLY A 291 -8.12 23.33 14.83
CA GLY A 291 -7.85 23.88 16.15
C GLY A 291 -6.39 23.83 16.59
N ARG A 292 -5.48 23.23 15.79
CA ARG A 292 -4.05 23.03 16.11
C ARG A 292 -3.11 23.60 15.06
N LEU A 293 -3.47 23.51 13.79
CA LEU A 293 -2.72 24.02 12.66
C LEU A 293 -3.65 24.86 11.77
N PRO A 294 -3.14 25.90 11.08
CA PRO A 294 -3.93 26.72 10.18
C PRO A 294 -4.19 25.97 8.87
N VAL A 295 -4.99 24.91 8.95
CA VAL A 295 -5.34 24.07 7.80
C VAL A 295 -6.47 24.68 6.98
N THR A 296 -6.48 24.36 5.69
CA THR A 296 -7.49 24.84 4.75
C THR A 296 -8.87 24.23 5.00
N GLU A 297 -9.92 24.99 4.68
CA GLU A 297 -11.29 24.46 4.54
C GLU A 297 -11.65 24.16 3.07
N ALA A 298 -10.78 24.54 2.12
CA ALA A 298 -11.03 24.36 0.70
C ALA A 298 -10.92 22.87 0.29
N PRO A 299 -11.97 22.26 -0.28
CA PRO A 299 -11.93 20.84 -0.64
C PRO A 299 -10.86 20.52 -1.68
N GLU A 300 -10.59 21.42 -2.61
CA GLU A 300 -9.54 21.28 -3.64
C GLU A 300 -8.11 21.19 -3.08
N HIS A 301 -7.90 21.56 -1.82
CA HIS A 301 -6.63 21.44 -1.09
C HIS A 301 -6.65 20.37 0.00
N THR A 302 -7.73 19.59 0.08
CA THR A 302 -7.86 18.45 1.01
C THR A 302 -7.82 17.13 0.24
N VAL A 303 -6.87 16.27 0.60
CA VAL A 303 -6.68 14.93 0.06
C VAL A 303 -7.14 13.91 1.09
N ILE A 304 -8.03 13.00 0.71
CA ILE A 304 -8.25 11.76 1.45
C ILE A 304 -7.59 10.60 0.70
N ALA A 305 -6.78 9.82 1.42
CA ALA A 305 -5.98 8.75 0.86
C ALA A 305 -6.15 7.45 1.64
N GLY A 306 -6.14 6.31 0.95
CA GLY A 306 -6.20 5.01 1.60
C GLY A 306 -5.93 3.82 0.69
N GLN A 307 -5.68 2.68 1.32
CA GLN A 307 -5.32 1.43 0.66
C GLN A 307 -6.38 0.36 0.90
N SER A 308 -6.71 -0.46 -0.11
CA SER A 308 -7.71 -1.52 0.04
C SER A 308 -9.07 -0.96 0.49
N LEU A 309 -9.59 -1.36 1.65
CA LEU A 309 -10.79 -0.79 2.25
C LEU A 309 -10.65 0.72 2.50
N GLY A 310 -9.46 1.20 2.89
CA GLY A 310 -9.22 2.64 2.99
C GLY A 310 -9.37 3.35 1.65
N GLY A 311 -8.97 2.72 0.54
CA GLY A 311 -9.17 3.29 -0.80
C GLY A 311 -10.65 3.32 -1.22
N LEU A 312 -11.41 2.29 -0.84
CA LEU A 312 -12.87 2.25 -1.00
C LEU A 312 -13.55 3.38 -0.20
N THR A 313 -13.20 3.52 1.08
CA THR A 313 -13.74 4.59 1.94
C THR A 313 -13.30 5.98 1.52
N ALA A 314 -12.07 6.16 1.03
CA ALA A 314 -11.61 7.44 0.50
C ALA A 314 -12.47 7.89 -0.69
N ALA A 315 -12.78 6.98 -1.62
CA ALA A 315 -13.69 7.26 -2.73
C ALA A 315 -15.12 7.54 -2.23
N TYR A 316 -15.63 6.75 -1.29
CA TYR A 316 -16.94 6.98 -0.68
C TYR A 316 -17.03 8.37 -0.01
N ALA A 317 -16.01 8.78 0.74
CA ALA A 317 -15.94 10.09 1.38
C ALA A 317 -15.90 11.24 0.36
N GLY A 318 -15.20 11.06 -0.77
CA GLY A 318 -15.26 12.02 -1.88
C GLY A 318 -16.68 12.18 -2.44
N LEU A 319 -17.48 11.12 -2.48
CA LEU A 319 -18.85 11.18 -2.99
C LEU A 319 -19.86 11.73 -1.97
N THR A 320 -19.67 11.48 -0.68
CA THR A 320 -20.63 11.85 0.37
C THR A 320 -20.28 13.15 1.09
N ALA A 321 -19.00 13.51 1.14
CA ALA A 321 -18.50 14.76 1.71
C ALA A 321 -17.58 15.54 0.72
N PRO A 322 -18.02 15.78 -0.54
CA PRO A 322 -17.21 16.51 -1.55
C PRO A 322 -16.89 17.95 -1.13
N HIS A 323 -17.66 18.51 -0.20
CA HIS A 323 -17.42 19.84 0.38
C HIS A 323 -16.21 19.87 1.33
N ARG A 324 -15.70 18.71 1.77
CA ARG A 324 -14.46 18.58 2.55
C ARG A 324 -13.35 17.88 1.76
N PHE A 325 -13.68 16.92 0.91
CA PHE A 325 -12.69 16.09 0.20
C PHE A 325 -12.79 16.29 -1.31
N GLY A 326 -12.01 17.22 -1.85
CA GLY A 326 -11.94 17.48 -3.30
C GLY A 326 -10.91 16.60 -4.03
N ASN A 327 -10.08 15.86 -3.30
CA ASN A 327 -9.08 14.97 -3.89
C ASN A 327 -9.10 13.60 -3.21
N VAL A 328 -9.18 12.54 -4.01
CA VAL A 328 -9.21 11.15 -3.57
C VAL A 328 -8.02 10.40 -4.14
N LEU A 329 -7.18 9.86 -3.27
CA LEU A 329 -6.05 9.01 -3.64
C LEU A 329 -6.31 7.56 -3.20
N VAL A 330 -6.53 6.67 -4.17
CA VAL A 330 -6.85 5.26 -3.94
C VAL A 330 -5.69 4.38 -4.37
N GLN A 331 -5.25 3.51 -3.47
CA GLN A 331 -4.27 2.48 -3.78
C GLN A 331 -4.89 1.09 -3.56
N SER A 332 -4.99 0.31 -4.62
CA SER A 332 -5.52 -1.06 -4.58
C SER A 332 -6.91 -1.13 -3.92
N GLY A 333 -7.76 -0.14 -4.18
CA GLY A 333 -9.07 0.03 -3.55
C GLY A 333 -9.96 -1.21 -3.68
N SER A 334 -10.68 -1.57 -2.62
CA SER A 334 -11.51 -2.77 -2.57
C SER A 334 -12.86 -2.60 -3.28
N PHE A 335 -12.84 -2.11 -4.52
CA PHE A 335 -14.03 -1.85 -5.33
C PHE A 335 -14.78 -3.11 -5.77
N TRP A 336 -14.24 -4.31 -5.55
CA TRP A 336 -15.01 -5.55 -5.67
C TRP A 336 -16.10 -5.68 -4.61
N TRP A 337 -16.04 -4.89 -3.52
CA TRP A 337 -16.98 -4.95 -2.42
C TRP A 337 -18.38 -4.43 -2.83
N PRO A 338 -19.47 -5.00 -2.28
CA PRO A 338 -19.54 -6.17 -1.40
C PRO A 338 -19.38 -7.51 -2.13
N VAL A 339 -19.06 -8.57 -1.38
CA VAL A 339 -19.27 -9.95 -1.86
C VAL A 339 -20.73 -10.32 -1.65
N GLY A 340 -21.48 -10.51 -2.73
CA GLY A 340 -22.89 -10.92 -2.65
C GLY A 340 -23.77 -10.05 -3.55
N PRO A 341 -24.97 -9.64 -3.09
CA PRO A 341 -25.83 -8.77 -3.88
C PRO A 341 -25.14 -7.43 -4.11
N GLU A 342 -25.36 -6.84 -5.29
CA GLU A 342 -24.79 -5.56 -5.71
C GLU A 342 -23.24 -5.52 -5.63
N PRO A 343 -22.51 -6.47 -6.26
CA PRO A 343 -21.06 -6.40 -6.29
C PRO A 343 -20.60 -5.11 -6.97
N GLU A 344 -19.47 -4.58 -6.53
CA GLU A 344 -18.95 -3.30 -7.02
C GLU A 344 -19.93 -2.14 -6.82
N TRP A 345 -20.68 -2.19 -5.72
CA TRP A 345 -21.73 -1.25 -5.37
C TRP A 345 -21.32 0.21 -5.57
N LEU A 346 -20.14 0.61 -5.04
CA LEU A 346 -19.68 1.99 -5.14
C LEU A 346 -19.42 2.42 -6.59
N THR A 347 -18.90 1.52 -7.43
CA THR A 347 -18.74 1.76 -8.87
C THR A 347 -20.09 1.97 -9.54
N GLY A 348 -21.10 1.15 -9.22
CA GLY A 348 -22.47 1.34 -9.71
C GLY A 348 -23.06 2.69 -9.29
N ARG A 349 -22.84 3.12 -8.03
CA ARG A 349 -23.27 4.43 -7.55
C ARG A 349 -22.58 5.61 -8.24
N ILE A 350 -21.32 5.47 -8.64
CA ILE A 350 -20.64 6.47 -9.46
C ILE A 350 -21.27 6.55 -10.85
N ALA A 351 -21.63 5.41 -11.46
CA ALA A 351 -22.28 5.37 -12.76
C ALA A 351 -23.67 6.04 -12.76
N ASP A 352 -24.44 5.85 -11.69
CA ASP A 352 -25.80 6.37 -11.55
C ASP A 352 -25.84 7.85 -11.06
N GLY A 353 -24.74 8.32 -10.48
CA GLY A 353 -24.66 9.62 -9.81
C GLY A 353 -24.20 10.78 -10.71
N PRO A 354 -24.42 12.04 -10.28
CA PRO A 354 -23.84 13.18 -10.98
C PRO A 354 -22.32 13.26 -10.76
N ARG A 355 -21.61 13.87 -11.72
CA ARG A 355 -20.20 14.26 -11.52
C ARG A 355 -20.10 15.30 -10.40
N LEU A 356 -19.23 15.03 -9.43
CA LEU A 356 -18.91 15.92 -8.31
C LEU A 356 -17.58 16.65 -8.56
N PRO A 357 -17.28 17.77 -7.88
CA PRO A 357 -16.00 18.48 -8.00
C PRO A 357 -14.89 17.76 -7.22
N VAL A 358 -14.64 16.50 -7.57
CA VAL A 358 -13.67 15.62 -6.90
C VAL A 358 -12.72 15.02 -7.93
N ARG A 359 -11.42 15.09 -7.65
CA ARG A 359 -10.36 14.50 -8.48
C ARG A 359 -9.98 13.12 -7.95
N PHE A 360 -9.95 12.12 -8.83
CA PHE A 360 -9.58 10.75 -8.47
C PHE A 360 -8.18 10.39 -8.98
N ARG A 361 -7.36 9.78 -8.12
CA ARG A 361 -6.06 9.22 -8.46
C ARG A 361 -6.03 7.77 -8.01
N LEU A 362 -5.83 6.86 -8.95
CA LEU A 362 -6.01 5.42 -8.74
C LEU A 362 -4.73 4.68 -9.11
N SER A 363 -4.20 3.85 -8.21
CA SER A 363 -3.07 2.97 -8.48
C SER A 363 -3.38 1.53 -8.07
N PHE A 364 -3.12 0.53 -8.92
CA PHE A 364 -3.40 -0.88 -8.65
C PHE A 364 -2.26 -1.81 -9.06
N GLY A 365 -2.03 -2.88 -8.30
CA GLY A 365 -1.00 -3.86 -8.63
C GLY A 365 -1.42 -4.80 -9.75
N GLU A 366 -0.55 -5.02 -10.74
CA GLU A 366 -0.76 -5.95 -11.85
C GLU A 366 -1.03 -7.39 -11.38
N GLN A 367 -0.54 -7.79 -10.20
CA GLN A 367 -0.76 -9.13 -9.65
C GLN A 367 -2.07 -9.26 -8.86
N GLU A 368 -2.87 -8.20 -8.70
CA GLU A 368 -4.09 -8.23 -7.89
C GLU A 368 -5.30 -8.82 -8.65
N TRP A 369 -5.27 -10.10 -9.03
CA TRP A 369 -6.26 -10.71 -9.92
C TRP A 369 -7.74 -10.60 -9.46
N VAL A 370 -7.98 -10.37 -8.17
CA VAL A 370 -9.32 -10.10 -7.62
C VAL A 370 -9.72 -8.62 -7.74
N ALA A 371 -8.80 -7.69 -7.45
CA ALA A 371 -9.11 -6.26 -7.39
C ALA A 371 -8.96 -5.58 -8.75
N LEU A 372 -7.98 -5.99 -9.56
CA LEU A 372 -7.63 -5.35 -10.82
C LEU A 372 -8.78 -5.32 -11.84
N PRO A 373 -9.59 -6.39 -12.03
CA PRO A 373 -10.75 -6.31 -12.91
C PRO A 373 -11.79 -5.27 -12.47
N ALA A 374 -12.08 -5.19 -11.17
CA ALA A 374 -13.00 -4.18 -10.62
C ALA A 374 -12.43 -2.77 -10.74
N ALA A 375 -11.11 -2.62 -10.56
CA ALA A 375 -10.40 -1.35 -10.74
C ALA A 375 -10.47 -0.82 -12.18
N ARG A 376 -10.28 -1.71 -13.17
CA ARG A 376 -10.39 -1.35 -14.59
C ARG A 376 -11.82 -0.92 -14.94
N ARG A 377 -12.84 -1.61 -14.40
CA ARG A 377 -14.24 -1.19 -14.53
C ARG A 377 -14.50 0.17 -13.89
N LEU A 378 -13.99 0.41 -12.67
CA LEU A 378 -14.08 1.73 -12.03
C LEU A 378 -13.46 2.83 -12.90
N ARG A 379 -12.27 2.61 -13.45
CA ARG A 379 -11.63 3.57 -14.38
C ARG A 379 -12.56 3.91 -15.55
N ASP A 380 -13.12 2.88 -16.18
CA ASP A 380 -14.02 3.07 -17.34
C ASP A 380 -15.32 3.78 -16.93
N THR A 381 -15.85 3.47 -15.75
CA THR A 381 -17.02 4.14 -15.17
C THR A 381 -16.75 5.61 -14.84
N LEU A 382 -15.60 5.94 -14.26
CA LEU A 382 -15.22 7.33 -13.97
C LEU A 382 -15.12 8.15 -15.25
N ALA A 383 -14.49 7.61 -16.29
CA ALA A 383 -14.43 8.25 -17.59
C ALA A 383 -15.84 8.46 -18.19
N ALA A 384 -16.69 7.43 -18.16
CA ALA A 384 -18.07 7.53 -18.65
C ALA A 384 -18.93 8.52 -17.84
N ALA A 385 -18.65 8.70 -16.55
CA ALA A 385 -19.30 9.66 -15.67
C ALA A 385 -18.73 11.09 -15.77
N GLY A 386 -17.79 11.34 -16.68
CA GLY A 386 -17.23 12.67 -16.95
C GLY A 386 -16.09 13.10 -16.02
N TYR A 387 -15.47 12.18 -15.28
CA TYR A 387 -14.22 12.46 -14.54
C TYR A 387 -13.01 12.36 -15.47
N ASP A 388 -12.96 13.22 -16.49
CA ASP A 388 -11.89 13.27 -17.50
C ASP A 388 -10.52 13.59 -16.91
N ASP A 389 -10.51 14.16 -15.71
CA ASP A 389 -9.33 14.52 -14.93
C ASP A 389 -8.87 13.41 -13.98
N ALA A 390 -9.54 12.25 -13.94
CA ALA A 390 -9.11 11.10 -13.14
C ALA A 390 -7.84 10.45 -13.72
N SER A 391 -6.89 10.07 -12.85
CA SER A 391 -5.70 9.30 -13.26
C SER A 391 -5.80 7.86 -12.78
N TYR A 392 -5.32 6.93 -13.61
CA TYR A 392 -5.27 5.50 -13.33
C TYR A 392 -3.93 4.92 -13.75
N ARG A 393 -3.29 4.19 -12.84
CA ARG A 393 -2.00 3.55 -13.05
C ARG A 393 -2.02 2.10 -12.57
N GLU A 394 -1.37 1.24 -13.33
CA GLU A 394 -1.02 -0.11 -12.90
C GLU A 394 0.48 -0.17 -12.60
N PHE A 395 0.87 -0.82 -11.51
CA PHE A 395 2.27 -1.02 -11.14
C PHE A 395 2.60 -2.52 -11.06
N ASN A 396 3.85 -2.86 -11.37
CA ASN A 396 4.30 -4.25 -11.31
C ASN A 396 4.56 -4.69 -9.86
N GLY A 397 3.48 -5.04 -9.17
CA GLY A 397 3.46 -5.47 -7.79
C GLY A 397 2.09 -6.01 -7.39
N GLY A 398 1.98 -6.38 -6.11
CA GLY A 398 0.75 -6.88 -5.52
C GLY A 398 0.07 -5.90 -4.56
N HIS A 399 -0.74 -6.47 -3.68
CA HIS A 399 -1.51 -5.76 -2.65
C HIS A 399 -0.63 -5.52 -1.41
N ASP A 400 0.27 -4.55 -1.52
CA ASP A 400 1.47 -4.50 -0.68
C ASP A 400 1.89 -3.07 -0.31
N TYR A 401 2.11 -2.82 1.00
CA TYR A 401 2.64 -1.55 1.49
C TYR A 401 4.02 -1.22 0.93
N LEU A 402 4.82 -2.22 0.52
CA LEU A 402 6.05 -1.97 -0.22
C LEU A 402 5.80 -1.13 -1.48
N CYS A 403 4.77 -1.51 -2.24
CA CYS A 403 4.40 -0.84 -3.48
C CYS A 403 3.69 0.48 -3.21
N TRP A 404 2.72 0.46 -2.29
CA TRP A 404 1.92 1.65 -1.96
C TRP A 404 2.76 2.82 -1.45
N ARG A 405 3.96 2.59 -0.89
CA ARG A 405 4.88 3.66 -0.52
C ARG A 405 5.28 4.56 -1.69
N THR A 406 5.59 4.02 -2.86
CA THR A 406 5.94 4.87 -4.01
C THR A 406 4.70 5.45 -4.67
N GLU A 407 3.63 4.65 -4.78
CA GLU A 407 2.38 5.15 -5.37
C GLU A 407 1.76 6.27 -4.51
N LEU A 408 1.98 6.28 -3.19
CA LEU A 408 1.55 7.36 -2.30
C LEU A 408 2.34 8.63 -2.59
N ALA A 409 3.66 8.52 -2.74
CA ALA A 409 4.52 9.65 -3.08
C ALA A 409 4.10 10.27 -4.44
N ASP A 410 3.96 9.44 -5.47
CA ASP A 410 3.59 9.89 -6.81
C ASP A 410 2.19 10.52 -6.84
N GLY A 411 1.22 9.88 -6.17
CA GLY A 411 -0.16 10.39 -6.09
C GLY A 411 -0.28 11.72 -5.33
N LEU A 412 0.49 11.90 -4.25
CA LEU A 412 0.53 13.18 -3.53
C LEU A 412 1.14 14.29 -4.37
N VAL A 413 2.23 14.00 -5.08
CA VAL A 413 2.85 14.96 -6.01
C VAL A 413 1.85 15.35 -7.09
N GLU A 414 1.17 14.40 -7.73
CA GLU A 414 0.20 14.69 -8.79
C GLU A 414 -0.96 15.57 -8.31
N LEU A 415 -1.44 15.38 -7.08
CA LEU A 415 -2.57 16.15 -6.54
C LEU A 415 -2.16 17.55 -6.06
N LEU A 416 -0.97 17.69 -5.48
CA LEU A 416 -0.58 18.87 -4.72
C LEU A 416 0.41 19.78 -5.45
N SER A 417 1.06 19.33 -6.53
CA SER A 417 2.05 20.14 -7.27
C SER A 417 1.49 21.41 -7.93
N GLY A 418 0.16 21.56 -8.01
CA GLY A 418 -0.52 22.77 -8.49
C GLY A 418 -1.04 23.73 -7.41
N ALA A 419 -1.04 23.31 -6.14
CA ALA A 419 -1.62 24.11 -5.04
C ALA A 419 -0.69 25.25 -4.57
N GLY A 420 0.62 25.15 -4.80
CA GLY A 420 1.62 26.10 -4.31
C GLY A 420 1.79 27.38 -5.14
N ALA A 421 1.16 27.50 -6.32
CA ALA A 421 1.36 28.66 -7.20
C ALA A 421 0.58 29.92 -6.77
N GLY A 422 -0.35 29.81 -5.82
CA GLY A 422 -1.24 30.91 -5.40
C GLY A 422 -0.74 31.80 -4.26
N ALA A 423 0.25 31.36 -3.47
CA ALA A 423 0.63 32.05 -2.22
C ALA A 423 1.83 33.01 -2.34
N GLY A 424 2.44 33.18 -3.52
CA GLY A 424 3.70 33.92 -3.69
C GLY A 424 3.69 35.13 -4.65
N ALA A 425 2.63 35.36 -5.42
CA ALA A 425 2.60 36.40 -6.46
C ALA A 425 1.70 37.58 -6.04
N GLY A 426 2.06 38.26 -4.95
CA GLY A 426 1.24 39.34 -4.38
C GLY A 426 2.02 40.41 -3.63
N ALA A 427 3.28 40.70 -3.99
CA ALA A 427 3.97 41.88 -3.48
C ALA A 427 5.13 42.29 -4.39
N GLY A 428 5.02 43.48 -5.00
CA GLY A 428 6.19 44.27 -5.37
C GLY A 428 6.44 44.48 -6.87
N ALA A 429 5.65 45.33 -7.52
CA ALA A 429 6.14 46.16 -8.64
C ALA A 429 5.28 47.43 -8.76
N GLY A 430 5.39 48.30 -7.76
CA GLY A 430 4.82 49.64 -7.76
C GLY A 430 5.85 50.61 -7.21
N ALA A 431 6.84 50.98 -8.02
CA ALA A 431 7.70 52.13 -7.77
C ALA A 431 8.02 52.79 -9.10
N GLY A 432 7.38 53.94 -9.33
CA GLY A 432 7.65 54.80 -10.46
C GLY A 432 9.04 55.40 -10.38
N VAL A 433 9.64 55.61 -11.55
CA VAL A 433 10.74 56.55 -11.73
C VAL A 433 10.31 57.53 -12.81
N ARG A 434 9.99 58.75 -12.38
CA ARG A 434 10.17 59.96 -13.19
C ARG A 434 11.48 60.58 -12.73
N GLU A 435 12.43 60.71 -13.65
CA GLU A 435 13.27 61.90 -13.83
C GLU A 435 14.14 61.68 -15.09
N GLY A 436 14.12 62.66 -15.99
CA GLY A 436 14.73 62.65 -17.32
C GLY A 436 13.83 63.33 -18.34
#